data_AF-A0A8I0WVA6-F1
#
_entry.id   AF-A0A8I0WVA6-F1
#
_cell.length_a   1.000
_cell.length_b   1.000
_cell.length_c   1.000
_cell.angle_alpha   90.00
_cell.angle_beta   90.00
_cell.angle_gamma   90.00
#
_symmetry.space_group_name_H-M   'P 1'
#
loop_
_entity.id
_entity.type
_entity.pdbx_description
1 polymer ?
#
loop_
_entity_poly.entity_id
_entity_poly.type
_entity_poly.pdbx_seq_one_letter_code
_entity_poly.pdbx_strand_id
1 'polypeptide(L)'
;MNIRLIEFLHSVYPELPIDVSYMRGYSVDEIQKIERLYDIEVKDQLYDFLTSIGRCSGGLFGDDPLVFYRSRQTVRGAMLYQDALRYELPTDQRYDLIKQKSFFISLESYTQYYFLLTATDDPNRIYHYDENEEIIEATEWDLNSYLRHIVNAYTRHYDLNVPFDRHGELIII
;
A
#
# COMPACT_ATOMS: atom_id res chain seq x y z
N MET A 1 -10.14 2.62 -16.19
CA MET A 1 -10.19 2.30 -14.74
C MET A 1 -9.93 0.82 -14.59
N ASN A 2 -8.89 0.45 -13.87
CA ASN A 2 -8.59 -0.95 -13.57
C ASN A 2 -9.49 -1.41 -12.42
N ILE A 3 -10.12 -2.58 -12.54
CA ILE A 3 -11.06 -3.11 -11.52
C ILE A 3 -10.66 -4.48 -10.98
N ARG A 4 -9.50 -5.02 -11.38
CA ARG A 4 -9.08 -6.39 -11.04
C ARG A 4 -8.99 -6.65 -9.54
N LEU A 5 -8.40 -5.72 -8.79
CA LEU A 5 -8.32 -5.80 -7.34
C LEU A 5 -9.72 -5.86 -6.70
N ILE A 6 -10.64 -5.07 -7.23
CA ILE A 6 -12.01 -4.97 -6.70
C ILE A 6 -12.78 -6.26 -7.00
N GLU A 7 -12.67 -6.79 -8.21
CA GLU A 7 -13.23 -8.10 -8.58
C GLU A 7 -12.68 -9.21 -7.69
N PHE A 8 -11.37 -9.20 -7.43
CA PHE A 8 -10.72 -10.14 -6.51
C PHE A 8 -11.30 -10.03 -5.10
N LEU A 9 -11.34 -8.84 -4.51
CA LEU A 9 -11.85 -8.63 -3.15
C LEU A 9 -13.35 -9.00 -3.06
N HIS A 10 -14.15 -8.64 -4.06
CA HIS A 10 -15.57 -8.98 -4.10
C HIS A 10 -15.84 -10.49 -4.26
N SER A 11 -15.00 -11.19 -5.01
CA SER A 11 -15.12 -12.65 -5.17
C SER A 11 -14.93 -13.40 -3.85
N VAL A 12 -14.14 -12.81 -2.94
CA VAL A 12 -13.86 -13.36 -1.61
C VAL A 12 -14.88 -12.87 -0.58
N TYR A 13 -15.29 -11.61 -0.66
CA TYR A 13 -16.23 -10.94 0.25
C TYR A 13 -17.40 -10.32 -0.52
N PRO A 14 -18.35 -11.14 -1.04
CA PRO A 14 -19.47 -10.67 -1.85
C PRO A 14 -20.45 -9.79 -1.06
N GLU A 15 -20.41 -9.82 0.26
CA GLU A 15 -21.22 -9.00 1.15
C GLU A 15 -20.74 -7.55 1.28
N LEU A 16 -19.47 -7.27 0.93
CA LEU A 16 -18.94 -5.91 1.06
C LEU A 16 -19.51 -5.00 -0.04
N PRO A 17 -20.07 -3.83 0.33
CA PRO A 17 -20.59 -2.90 -0.64
C PRO A 17 -19.46 -2.31 -1.47
N ILE A 18 -19.66 -2.28 -2.79
CA ILE A 18 -18.71 -1.71 -3.74
C ILE A 18 -19.41 -0.61 -4.51
N ASP A 19 -18.86 0.60 -4.42
CA ASP A 19 -19.30 1.73 -5.22
C ASP A 19 -18.18 2.21 -6.13
N VAL A 20 -18.23 1.74 -7.38
CA VAL A 20 -17.26 2.10 -8.42
C VAL A 20 -17.29 3.60 -8.77
N SER A 21 -18.36 4.32 -8.44
CA SER A 21 -18.47 5.75 -8.75
C SER A 21 -17.51 6.62 -7.93
N TYR A 22 -17.10 6.13 -6.74
CA TYR A 22 -16.10 6.77 -5.87
C TYR A 22 -14.68 6.28 -6.10
N MET A 23 -14.47 5.26 -6.94
CA MET A 23 -13.15 4.74 -7.22
C MET A 23 -12.32 5.73 -8.02
N ARG A 24 -11.13 6.05 -7.51
CA ARG A 24 -10.17 6.98 -8.08
C ARG A 24 -8.79 6.34 -7.95
N GLY A 25 -8.18 6.10 -9.10
CA GLY A 25 -6.78 5.70 -9.21
C GLY A 25 -5.99 6.72 -10.01
N TYR A 26 -4.68 6.53 -10.03
CA TYR A 26 -3.77 7.35 -10.83
C TYR A 26 -3.81 6.93 -12.31
N SER A 27 -3.68 7.92 -13.19
CA SER A 27 -3.43 7.71 -14.62
C SER A 27 -2.00 7.24 -14.87
N VAL A 28 -1.72 6.73 -16.08
CA VAL A 28 -0.37 6.26 -16.46
C VAL A 28 0.69 7.36 -16.29
N ASP A 29 0.38 8.61 -16.67
CA ASP A 29 1.30 9.73 -16.53
C ASP A 29 1.56 10.08 -15.06
N GLU A 30 0.55 9.93 -14.20
CA GLU A 30 0.68 10.12 -12.75
C GLU A 30 1.48 8.98 -12.11
N ILE A 31 1.33 7.74 -12.57
CA ILE A 31 2.17 6.62 -12.14
C ILE A 31 3.65 6.91 -12.41
N GLN A 32 4.00 7.42 -13.59
CA GLN A 32 5.39 7.79 -13.91
C GLN A 32 5.93 8.90 -12.99
N LYS A 33 5.08 9.81 -12.52
CA LYS A 33 5.48 10.82 -11.52
C LYS A 33 5.71 10.18 -10.16
N ILE A 34 4.86 9.22 -9.74
CA ILE A 34 5.02 8.46 -8.50
C ILE A 34 6.34 7.67 -8.53
N GLU A 35 6.63 6.94 -9.60
CA GLU A 35 7.88 6.19 -9.76
C GLU A 35 9.11 7.07 -9.55
N ARG A 36 9.12 8.27 -10.13
CA ARG A 36 10.22 9.23 -9.98
C ARG A 36 10.29 9.85 -8.59
N LEU A 37 9.15 10.19 -7.99
CA LEU A 37 9.10 10.87 -6.69
C LEU A 37 9.53 9.96 -5.55
N TYR A 38 9.11 8.69 -5.58
CA TYR A 38 9.41 7.72 -4.53
C TYR A 38 10.63 6.86 -4.84
N ASP A 39 11.19 6.95 -6.05
CA ASP A 39 12.23 6.06 -6.59
C ASP A 39 11.83 4.58 -6.46
N ILE A 40 10.76 4.22 -7.15
CA ILE A 40 10.18 2.86 -7.20
C ILE A 40 9.84 2.44 -8.62
N GLU A 41 9.55 1.16 -8.83
CA GLU A 41 8.99 0.63 -10.08
C GLU A 41 7.54 0.17 -9.88
N VAL A 42 6.59 0.77 -10.58
CA VAL A 42 5.16 0.42 -10.41
C VAL A 42 4.75 -0.55 -11.51
N LYS A 43 4.67 -1.83 -11.15
CA LYS A 43 4.24 -2.93 -12.02
C LYS A 43 3.26 -3.86 -11.32
N ASP A 44 2.64 -4.75 -12.10
CA ASP A 44 1.78 -5.85 -11.63
C ASP A 44 0.72 -5.42 -10.59
N GLN A 45 0.69 -6.05 -9.40
CA GLN A 45 -0.37 -5.80 -8.42
C GLN A 45 -0.31 -4.38 -7.84
N LEU A 46 0.88 -3.79 -7.71
CA LEU A 46 1.02 -2.41 -7.27
C LEU A 46 0.45 -1.44 -8.32
N TYR A 47 0.66 -1.72 -9.61
CA TYR A 47 0.03 -0.97 -10.70
C TYR A 47 -1.49 -1.11 -10.66
N ASP A 48 -2.01 -2.33 -10.51
CA ASP A 48 -3.44 -2.59 -10.41
C ASP A 48 -4.06 -1.85 -9.21
N PHE A 49 -3.40 -1.85 -8.04
CA PHE A 49 -3.82 -1.10 -6.86
C PHE A 49 -3.84 0.41 -7.11
N LEU A 50 -2.72 0.99 -7.55
CA LEU A 50 -2.59 2.43 -7.71
C LEU A 50 -3.51 3.00 -8.80
N THR A 51 -3.77 2.24 -9.87
CA THR A 51 -4.66 2.66 -10.97
C THR A 51 -6.14 2.36 -10.74
N SER A 52 -6.48 1.55 -9.72
CA SER A 52 -7.87 1.27 -9.33
C SER A 52 -8.33 2.21 -8.21
N ILE A 53 -7.62 2.17 -7.08
CA ILE A 53 -7.99 2.84 -5.83
C ILE A 53 -6.81 3.58 -5.17
N GLY A 54 -5.70 3.81 -5.88
CA GLY A 54 -4.54 4.50 -5.30
C GLY A 54 -4.81 5.88 -4.70
N ARG A 55 -5.93 6.52 -5.08
CA ARG A 55 -6.34 7.85 -4.60
C ARG A 55 -7.52 7.82 -3.65
N CYS A 56 -8.18 6.67 -3.45
CA CYS A 56 -9.34 6.55 -2.57
C CYS A 56 -9.32 5.23 -1.81
N SER A 57 -9.89 5.18 -0.62
CA SER A 57 -9.99 3.91 0.13
C SER A 57 -10.87 2.84 -0.53
N GLY A 58 -11.65 3.20 -1.56
CA GLY A 58 -12.68 2.34 -2.14
C GLY A 58 -13.81 1.99 -1.17
N GLY A 59 -13.91 2.66 -0.02
CA GLY A 59 -14.78 2.27 1.09
C GLY A 59 -14.33 0.98 1.81
N LEU A 60 -13.18 0.42 1.43
CA LEU A 60 -12.68 -0.86 1.93
C LEU A 60 -11.56 -0.69 2.96
N PHE A 61 -10.87 0.45 2.98
CA PHE A 61 -9.67 0.67 3.79
C PHE A 61 -9.78 1.91 4.69
N GLY A 62 -9.51 1.76 5.98
CA GLY A 62 -9.45 2.88 6.93
C GLY A 62 -8.20 3.76 6.77
N ASP A 63 -7.95 4.65 7.73
CA ASP A 63 -6.64 5.35 7.86
C ASP A 63 -5.52 4.46 8.40
N ASP A 64 -5.87 3.30 8.96
CA ASP A 64 -4.94 2.35 9.54
C ASP A 64 -5.31 0.94 9.06
N PRO A 65 -4.34 0.06 8.73
CA PRO A 65 -2.89 0.28 8.81
C PRO A 65 -2.25 0.82 7.53
N LEU A 66 -3.01 0.95 6.43
CA LEU A 66 -2.47 1.37 5.13
C LEU A 66 -2.00 2.83 5.16
N VAL A 67 -0.73 3.05 4.81
CA VAL A 67 -0.14 4.39 4.87
C VAL A 67 -0.70 5.35 3.83
N PHE A 68 -1.39 4.84 2.80
CA PHE A 68 -1.95 5.62 1.68
C PHE A 68 -3.10 6.54 2.07
N TYR A 69 -3.89 6.16 3.08
CA TYR A 69 -5.14 6.84 3.43
C TYR A 69 -5.11 7.46 4.84
N ARG A 70 -3.89 7.63 5.36
CA ARG A 70 -3.66 8.19 6.70
C ARG A 70 -4.18 9.61 6.78
N SER A 71 -5.03 9.83 7.79
CA SER A 71 -5.59 11.14 8.09
C SER A 71 -4.48 12.20 8.25
N ARG A 72 -4.66 13.37 7.63
CA ARG A 72 -3.73 14.52 7.69
C ARG A 72 -2.35 14.29 7.06
N GLN A 73 -2.16 13.20 6.31
CA GLN A 73 -0.95 13.03 5.52
C GLN A 73 -0.92 14.04 4.37
N THR A 74 0.26 14.60 4.09
CA THR A 74 0.51 15.42 2.90
C THR A 74 1.43 14.64 1.97
N VAL A 75 1.41 14.94 0.67
CA VAL A 75 2.33 14.35 -0.32
C VAL A 75 3.79 14.43 0.14
N ARG A 76 4.21 15.62 0.62
CA ARG A 76 5.56 15.82 1.16
C ARG A 76 5.82 14.95 2.39
N GLY A 77 4.83 14.86 3.29
CA GLY A 77 4.92 14.01 4.47
C GLY A 77 5.03 12.53 4.12
N ALA A 78 4.25 12.04 3.15
CA ALA A 78 4.32 10.67 2.65
C ALA A 78 5.69 10.35 2.05
N MET A 79 6.23 11.24 1.22
CA MET A 79 7.57 11.09 0.63
C MET A 79 8.67 11.06 1.70
N LEU A 80 8.65 12.01 2.65
CA LEU A 80 9.63 12.03 3.75
C LEU A 80 9.52 10.81 4.66
N TYR A 81 8.30 10.31 4.88
CA TYR A 81 8.06 9.10 5.64
C TYR A 81 8.67 7.86 4.96
N GLN A 82 8.47 7.70 3.65
CA GLN A 82 9.08 6.61 2.87
C GLN A 82 10.61 6.68 2.91
N ASP A 83 11.18 7.88 2.74
CA ASP A 83 12.63 8.09 2.80
C ASP A 83 13.18 7.75 4.19
N ALA A 84 12.56 8.26 5.25
CA ALA A 84 12.95 7.99 6.63
C ALA A 84 12.94 6.49 6.95
N LEU A 85 11.88 5.76 6.59
CA LEU A 85 11.78 4.33 6.89
C LEU A 85 12.87 3.49 6.21
N ARG A 86 13.38 3.89 5.05
CA ARG A 86 14.52 3.21 4.41
C ARG A 86 15.79 3.28 5.27
N TYR A 87 15.93 4.33 6.08
CA TYR A 87 17.02 4.47 7.03
C TYR A 87 16.78 3.77 8.37
N GLU A 88 15.55 3.34 8.66
CA GLU A 88 15.22 2.54 9.84
C GLU A 88 15.46 1.03 9.62
N LEU A 89 15.61 0.59 8.36
CA LEU A 89 15.92 -0.82 8.06
C LEU A 89 17.31 -1.23 8.61
N PRO A 90 17.50 -2.50 9.04
CA PRO A 90 18.75 -3.00 9.60
C PRO A 90 19.94 -2.74 8.67
N THR A 91 21.04 -2.23 9.25
CA THR A 91 22.20 -1.72 8.48
C THR A 91 22.77 -2.74 7.50
N ASP A 92 22.84 -4.01 7.91
CA ASP A 92 23.45 -5.08 7.12
C ASP A 92 22.66 -5.44 5.85
N GLN A 93 21.36 -5.16 5.82
CA GLN A 93 20.48 -5.43 4.67
C GLN A 93 20.05 -4.16 3.93
N ARG A 94 20.17 -2.99 4.57
CA ARG A 94 19.68 -1.69 4.08
C ARG A 94 20.12 -1.36 2.66
N TYR A 95 21.39 -1.60 2.34
CA TYR A 95 21.93 -1.25 1.03
C TYR A 95 21.24 -2.02 -0.10
N ASP A 96 21.00 -3.31 0.09
CA ASP A 96 20.33 -4.15 -0.90
C ASP A 96 18.84 -3.80 -1.00
N LEU A 97 18.18 -3.54 0.13
CA LEU A 97 16.76 -3.15 0.16
C LEU A 97 16.50 -1.80 -0.51
N ILE A 98 17.42 -0.83 -0.35
CA ILE A 98 17.37 0.45 -1.07
C ILE A 98 17.55 0.22 -2.58
N LYS A 99 18.52 -0.61 -2.99
CA LYS A 99 18.71 -0.95 -4.41
C LYS A 99 17.50 -1.64 -5.02
N GLN A 100 16.83 -2.49 -4.25
CA GLN A 100 15.61 -3.18 -4.62
C GLN A 100 14.36 -2.29 -4.52
N LYS A 101 14.55 -0.99 -4.23
CA LYS A 101 13.51 0.05 -4.20
C LYS A 101 12.35 -0.31 -3.29
N SER A 102 12.66 -0.43 -1.99
CA SER A 102 11.66 -0.69 -0.97
C SER A 102 10.58 0.39 -0.93
N PHE A 103 9.32 -0.04 -0.80
CA PHE A 103 8.13 0.81 -0.76
C PHE A 103 7.19 0.34 0.34
N PHE A 104 7.08 1.12 1.40
CA PHE A 104 6.28 0.79 2.58
C PHE A 104 4.79 1.01 2.30
N ILE A 105 3.95 0.06 2.69
CA ILE A 105 2.51 0.09 2.41
C ILE A 105 1.66 0.14 3.67
N SER A 106 2.18 -0.33 4.80
CA SER A 106 1.47 -0.35 6.07
C SER A 106 2.40 -0.34 7.27
N LEU A 107 1.85 0.07 8.41
CA LEU A 107 2.47 -0.07 9.71
C LEU A 107 1.39 -0.53 10.69
N GLU A 108 1.55 -1.74 11.21
CA GLU A 108 0.66 -2.37 12.17
C GLU A 108 1.29 -2.35 13.57
N SER A 109 0.47 -2.20 14.60
CA SER A 109 0.91 -2.22 16.01
C SER A 109 2.10 -1.31 16.31
N TYR A 110 2.25 -0.22 15.57
CA TYR A 110 3.32 0.77 15.63
C TYR A 110 4.76 0.29 15.40
N THR A 111 4.99 -1.02 15.26
CA THR A 111 6.35 -1.62 15.16
C THR A 111 6.49 -2.65 14.03
N GLN A 112 5.38 -2.98 13.35
CA GLN A 112 5.33 -4.03 12.33
C GLN A 112 5.13 -3.36 10.97
N TYR A 113 6.20 -3.24 10.19
CA TYR A 113 6.17 -2.57 8.90
C TYR A 113 6.04 -3.58 7.77
N TYR A 114 5.16 -3.32 6.81
CA TYR A 114 5.07 -4.13 5.60
C TYR A 114 5.36 -3.31 4.37
N PHE A 115 6.12 -3.89 3.45
CA PHE A 115 6.63 -3.21 2.27
C PHE A 115 6.84 -4.14 1.09
N LEU A 116 6.98 -3.55 -0.09
CA LEU A 116 7.30 -4.22 -1.35
C LEU A 116 8.74 -3.92 -1.75
N LEU A 117 9.37 -4.84 -2.47
CA LEU A 117 10.64 -4.60 -3.17
C LEU A 117 10.38 -4.48 -4.67
N THR A 118 10.23 -3.25 -5.13
CA THR A 118 9.66 -2.98 -6.45
C THR A 118 10.62 -3.26 -7.61
N ALA A 119 11.93 -3.17 -7.39
CA ALA A 119 12.96 -3.48 -8.38
C ALA A 119 13.51 -4.92 -8.20
N THR A 120 12.63 -5.91 -8.27
CA THR A 120 12.96 -7.34 -8.19
C THR A 120 12.17 -8.17 -9.21
N ASP A 121 12.48 -9.47 -9.28
CA ASP A 121 11.78 -10.45 -10.12
C ASP A 121 10.42 -10.88 -9.52
N ASP A 122 10.21 -10.69 -8.20
CA ASP A 122 8.92 -10.92 -7.51
C ASP A 122 8.45 -9.63 -6.83
N PRO A 123 8.00 -8.63 -7.61
CA PRO A 123 7.64 -7.31 -7.08
C PRO A 123 6.35 -7.29 -6.27
N ASN A 124 5.59 -8.40 -6.27
CA ASN A 124 4.32 -8.50 -5.58
C ASN A 124 4.48 -9.03 -4.15
N ARG A 125 5.62 -9.65 -3.83
CA ARG A 125 5.93 -10.21 -2.52
C ARG A 125 5.93 -9.13 -1.44
N ILE A 126 5.19 -9.40 -0.37
CA ILE A 126 5.21 -8.59 0.85
C ILE A 126 6.35 -9.03 1.73
N TYR A 127 7.13 -8.06 2.18
CA TYR A 127 8.14 -8.19 3.21
C TYR A 127 7.63 -7.59 4.50
N HIS A 128 8.00 -8.20 5.62
CA HIS A 128 7.69 -7.75 6.96
C HIS A 128 8.99 -7.38 7.67
N TYR A 129 9.00 -6.20 8.28
CA TYR A 129 10.04 -5.75 9.19
C TYR A 129 9.44 -5.60 10.58
N ASP A 130 9.95 -6.40 11.53
CA ASP A 130 9.66 -6.27 12.96
C ASP A 130 10.73 -5.39 13.60
N GLU A 131 10.36 -4.17 13.98
CA GLU A 131 11.26 -3.22 14.63
C GLU A 131 11.73 -3.70 16.01
N ASN A 132 10.97 -4.55 16.70
CA ASN A 132 11.37 -5.04 18.03
C ASN A 132 12.50 -6.05 17.97
N GLU A 133 12.46 -6.93 16.96
CA GLU A 133 13.46 -7.98 16.75
C GLU A 133 14.55 -7.54 15.75
N GLU A 134 14.35 -6.42 15.05
CA GLU A 134 15.17 -5.92 13.95
C GLU A 134 15.34 -6.95 12.80
N ILE A 135 14.31 -7.76 12.55
CA ILE A 135 14.31 -8.83 11.54
C ILE A 135 13.45 -8.44 10.35
N ILE A 136 13.94 -8.76 9.16
CA ILE A 136 13.20 -8.68 7.90
C ILE A 136 13.02 -10.07 7.34
N GLU A 137 11.78 -10.38 6.97
CA GLU A 137 11.44 -11.63 6.30
C GLU A 137 10.49 -11.42 5.12
N ALA A 138 10.63 -12.28 4.11
CA ALA A 138 9.64 -12.40 3.05
C ALA A 138 8.44 -13.16 3.60
N THR A 139 7.25 -12.57 3.53
CA THR A 139 6.01 -13.23 3.96
C THR A 139 5.51 -14.16 2.88
N GLU A 140 4.54 -15.04 3.18
CA GLU A 140 3.84 -15.85 2.16
C GLU A 140 2.79 -15.06 1.35
N TRP A 141 2.67 -13.75 1.59
CA TRP A 141 1.69 -12.90 0.94
C TRP A 141 2.25 -12.20 -0.29
N ASP A 142 1.43 -12.16 -1.33
CA ASP A 142 1.49 -11.10 -2.32
C ASP A 142 0.64 -9.89 -1.88
N LEU A 143 0.78 -8.76 -2.58
CA LEU A 143 0.06 -7.52 -2.25
C LEU A 143 -1.46 -7.74 -2.17
N ASN A 144 -2.05 -8.45 -3.13
CA ASN A 144 -3.50 -8.70 -3.13
C ASN A 144 -3.94 -9.53 -1.91
N SER A 145 -3.21 -10.59 -1.57
CA SER A 145 -3.50 -11.43 -0.40
C SER A 145 -3.33 -10.66 0.91
N TYR A 146 -2.36 -9.75 0.98
CA TYR A 146 -2.17 -8.87 2.12
C TYR A 146 -3.30 -7.82 2.23
N LEU A 147 -3.67 -7.16 1.13
CA LEU A 147 -4.82 -6.24 1.11
C LEU A 147 -6.12 -6.94 1.52
N ARG A 148 -6.32 -8.19 1.09
CA ARG A 148 -7.41 -9.04 1.58
C ARG A 148 -7.32 -9.28 3.08
N HIS A 149 -6.14 -9.57 3.61
CA HIS A 149 -5.93 -9.72 5.06
C HIS A 149 -6.34 -8.44 5.80
N ILE A 150 -5.95 -7.26 5.30
CA ILE A 150 -6.36 -5.97 5.89
C ILE A 150 -7.87 -5.79 5.88
N VAL A 151 -8.54 -6.03 4.75
CA VAL A 151 -10.01 -5.95 4.69
C VAL A 151 -10.66 -6.89 5.70
N ASN A 152 -10.13 -8.11 5.81
CA ASN A 152 -10.64 -9.07 6.77
C ASN A 152 -10.44 -8.59 8.21
N ALA A 153 -9.21 -8.26 8.61
CA ALA A 153 -8.88 -7.94 9.99
C ALA A 153 -9.46 -6.60 10.46
N TYR A 154 -9.47 -5.59 9.60
CA TYR A 154 -9.80 -4.21 10.01
C TYR A 154 -11.20 -3.78 9.57
N THR A 155 -11.65 -4.15 8.37
CA THR A 155 -12.91 -3.60 7.81
C THR A 155 -14.11 -4.50 8.15
N ARG A 156 -13.98 -5.81 7.93
CA ARG A 156 -15.10 -6.76 8.10
C ARG A 156 -15.50 -6.99 9.56
N HIS A 157 -14.54 -6.90 10.49
CA HIS A 157 -14.77 -7.30 11.89
C HIS A 157 -15.14 -6.12 12.81
N TYR A 158 -14.99 -4.87 12.36
CA TYR A 158 -15.08 -3.70 13.26
C TYR A 158 -16.25 -2.74 12.99
N ASP A 159 -17.25 -3.09 12.17
CA ASP A 159 -18.35 -2.17 11.77
C ASP A 159 -17.83 -0.77 11.37
N LEU A 160 -16.63 -0.73 10.76
CA LEU A 160 -16.03 0.52 10.34
C LEU A 160 -16.80 1.06 9.14
N ASN A 161 -17.60 2.09 9.36
CA ASN A 161 -18.15 2.93 8.30
C ASN A 161 -17.03 3.81 7.73
N VAL A 162 -16.11 3.21 6.97
CA VAL A 162 -15.09 3.95 6.23
C VAL A 162 -15.80 4.89 5.25
N PRO A 163 -15.62 6.21 5.37
CA PRO A 163 -16.26 7.15 4.46
C PRO A 163 -15.78 6.91 3.02
N PHE A 164 -16.71 6.89 2.06
CA PHE A 164 -16.37 6.74 0.64
C PHE A 164 -15.52 7.89 0.09
N ASP A 165 -15.54 9.06 0.74
CA ASP A 165 -14.71 10.22 0.41
C ASP A 165 -13.31 10.18 1.05
N ARG A 166 -12.98 9.12 1.81
CA ARG A 166 -11.62 8.92 2.32
C ARG A 166 -10.66 8.71 1.15
N HIS A 167 -9.72 9.64 1.05
CA HIS A 167 -8.73 9.71 0.00
C HIS A 167 -7.35 10.02 0.58
N GLY A 168 -6.34 9.75 -0.24
CA GLY A 168 -4.96 10.14 0.02
C GLY A 168 -4.23 10.29 -1.30
N GLU A 169 -3.24 11.18 -1.33
CA GLU A 169 -2.52 11.53 -2.56
C GLU A 169 -1.03 11.28 -2.35
N LEU A 170 -0.43 10.55 -3.29
CA LEU A 170 1.00 10.28 -3.33
C LEU A 170 1.77 11.35 -4.10
N ILE A 171 1.09 12.16 -4.92
CA ILE A 171 1.69 13.23 -5.73
C ILE A 171 0.81 14.49 -5.71
N ILE A 172 1.39 15.63 -6.05
CA ILE A 172 0.63 16.85 -6.37
C ILE A 172 0.26 16.79 -7.85
N ILE A 173 -1.03 17.00 -8.16
CA ILE A 173 -1.60 16.91 -9.51
C ILE A 173 -1.74 18.30 -10.11
#